data_AF-A0A2G9RWI7-F1
#
_entry.id   AF-A0A2G9RWI7-F1
#
_cell.length_a   1.000
_cell.length_b   1.000
_cell.length_c   1.000
_cell.angle_alpha   90.00
_cell.angle_beta   90.00
_cell.angle_gamma   90.00
#
_symmetry.space_group_name_H-M   'P 1'
#
loop_
_entity.id
_entity.type
_entity.pdbx_description
1 polymer ?
#
loop_
_entity_poly.entity_id
_entity_poly.type
_entity_poly.pdbx_seq_one_letter_code
_entity_poly.pdbx_strand_id
1 'polypeptide(L)'
;MAFEEMVEMVSILRREDYDGKKGPYTRPNMQKDKIMSSVVTALEAKFGTKRSKEQLRKRWSDIKSREPEQYWRIKKLLKRSTCCVFLLRYLTCMLIHIFFV
;
A
#
# COMPACT_ATOMS: atom_id res chain seq x y z
N MET A 1 5.20 15.46 -3.14
CA MET A 1 5.32 14.01 -3.37
C MET A 1 4.41 13.71 -4.54
N ALA A 2 4.91 13.03 -5.57
CA ALA A 2 4.13 12.74 -6.78
C ALA A 2 2.96 11.80 -6.46
N PHE A 3 1.93 11.80 -7.30
CA PHE A 3 0.76 10.93 -7.11
C PHE A 3 1.14 9.45 -7.12
N GLU A 4 2.07 9.03 -7.99
CA GLU A 4 2.54 7.65 -8.07
C GLU A 4 3.32 7.20 -6.83
N GLU A 5 4.22 8.05 -6.33
CA GLU A 5 4.92 7.83 -5.04
C GLU A 5 3.90 7.64 -3.90
N MET A 6 2.83 8.44 -3.91
CA MET A 6 1.78 8.38 -2.90
C MET A 6 0.97 7.07 -3.00
N VAL A 7 0.60 6.64 -4.22
CA VAL A 7 -0.10 5.38 -4.44
C VAL A 7 0.75 4.21 -3.93
N GLU A 8 2.05 4.18 -4.25
CA GLU A 8 2.97 3.14 -3.81
C GLU A 8 3.05 3.10 -2.27
N MET A 9 3.25 4.26 -1.65
CA MET A 9 3.28 4.39 -0.20
C MET A 9 1.99 3.86 0.46
N VAL A 10 0.82 4.32 0.00
CA VAL A 10 -0.48 3.92 0.57
C VAL A 10 -0.74 2.43 0.32
N SER A 11 -0.25 1.86 -0.79
CA SER A 11 -0.36 0.43 -1.07
C SER A 11 0.35 -0.42 -0.02
N ILE A 12 1.57 -0.04 0.39
CA ILE A 12 2.37 -0.73 1.40
C ILE A 12 1.75 -0.57 2.79
N LEU A 13 1.36 0.66 3.16
CA LEU A 13 0.71 0.94 4.43
C LEU A 13 -0.57 0.10 4.62
N ARG A 14 -1.33 -0.12 3.54
CA ARG A 14 -2.52 -0.97 3.55
C ARG A 14 -2.16 -2.46 3.63
N ARG A 15 -1.14 -2.90 2.90
CA ARG A 15 -0.71 -4.30 2.86
C ARG A 15 -0.21 -4.77 4.23
N GLU A 16 0.63 -3.95 4.86
CA GLU A 16 1.27 -4.23 6.15
C GLU A 16 0.41 -3.80 7.37
N ASP A 17 -0.81 -3.32 7.16
CA ASP A 17 -1.75 -2.88 8.20
C ASP A 17 -1.19 -1.80 9.16
N TYR A 18 -0.68 -0.68 8.62
CA TYR A 18 -0.10 0.41 9.43
C TYR A 18 -1.03 0.97 10.52
N ASP A 19 -2.34 1.04 10.24
CA ASP A 19 -3.35 1.54 11.17
C ASP A 19 -3.73 0.49 12.26
N GLY A 20 -3.27 -0.76 12.15
CA GLY A 20 -3.56 -1.84 13.10
C GLY A 20 -5.03 -2.25 13.13
N LYS A 21 -5.72 -2.19 11.99
CA LYS A 21 -7.17 -2.45 11.92
C LYS A 21 -7.52 -3.92 12.09
N LYS A 22 -6.59 -4.82 11.82
CA LYS A 22 -6.80 -6.28 11.97
C LYS A 22 -6.62 -6.74 13.42
N GLY A 23 -6.05 -5.91 14.29
CA GLY A 23 -5.85 -6.19 15.69
C GLY A 23 -4.69 -5.35 16.26
N PRO A 24 -4.68 -5.08 17.57
CA PRO A 24 -3.61 -4.34 18.20
C PRO A 24 -2.29 -5.12 18.13
N TYR A 25 -1.23 -4.44 17.71
CA TYR A 25 0.12 -5.00 17.76
C TYR A 25 0.61 -5.12 19.20
N THR A 26 1.39 -6.16 19.50
CA THR A 26 2.09 -6.29 20.80
C THR A 26 3.08 -5.14 21.02
N ARG A 27 3.70 -4.62 19.95
CA ARG A 27 4.62 -3.47 19.98
C ARG A 27 4.28 -2.48 18.86
N PRO A 28 3.25 -1.63 19.03
CA PRO A 28 2.72 -0.77 17.97
C PRO A 28 3.76 0.18 17.33
N ASN A 29 4.62 0.80 18.14
CA ASN A 29 5.62 1.76 17.65
C ASN A 29 6.69 1.07 16.80
N MET A 30 7.15 -0.10 17.24
CA MET A 30 8.16 -0.88 16.53
C MET A 30 7.61 -1.36 15.17
N GLN A 31 6.36 -1.82 15.14
CA GLN A 31 5.72 -2.26 13.91
C GLN A 31 5.51 -1.10 12.92
N LYS A 32 5.00 0.04 13.40
CA LYS A 32 4.85 1.24 12.57
C LYS A 32 6.18 1.72 11.99
N ASP A 33 7.27 1.65 12.76
CA ASP A 33 8.60 2.00 12.26
C ASP A 33 9.14 1.01 11.21
N LYS A 34 8.91 -0.29 11.39
CA LYS A 34 9.24 -1.32 10.40
C LYS A 34 8.49 -1.09 9.08
N ILE A 35 7.20 -0.76 9.17
CA ILE A 35 6.38 -0.46 7.99
C ILE A 35 6.90 0.80 7.29
N MET A 36 7.22 1.87 8.04
CA MET A 36 7.78 3.10 7.45
C MET A 36 9.14 2.84 6.80
N SER A 37 9.98 1.98 7.37
CA SER A 37 11.23 1.53 6.73
C SER A 37 10.94 0.87 5.38
N SER A 38 9.94 0.00 5.32
CA SER A 38 9.54 -0.70 4.09
C SER A 38 9.06 0.27 3.01
N VAL A 39 8.35 1.34 3.39
CA VAL A 39 7.94 2.42 2.46
C VAL A 39 9.17 3.15 1.92
N VAL A 40 10.11 3.56 2.78
CA VAL A 40 11.34 4.25 2.34
C VAL A 40 12.10 3.39 1.33
N THR A 41 12.34 2.12 1.65
CA THR A 41 13.06 1.19 0.77
C THR A 41 12.35 1.00 -0.57
N ALA A 42 11.02 0.88 -0.59
CA ALA A 42 10.27 0.72 -1.83
C ALA A 42 10.28 1.98 -2.70
N LEU A 43 10.16 3.17 -2.09
CA LEU A 43 10.22 4.44 -2.82
C LEU A 43 11.61 4.68 -3.43
N GLU A 44 12.67 4.39 -2.68
CA GLU A 44 14.04 4.48 -3.18
C GLU A 44 14.28 3.47 -4.32
N ALA A 45 13.84 2.22 -4.16
CA ALA A 45 14.01 1.20 -5.20
C ALA A 45 13.24 1.50 -6.49
N LYS A 46 12.03 2.06 -6.40
CA LYS A 46 11.14 2.28 -7.55
C LYS A 46 11.34 3.63 -8.23
N PHE A 47 11.56 4.68 -7.45
CA PHE A 47 11.60 6.07 -7.92
C PHE A 47 12.97 6.74 -7.72
N GLY A 48 13.90 6.10 -7.01
CA GLY A 48 15.18 6.71 -6.65
C GLY A 48 15.06 7.85 -5.64
N THR A 49 13.88 8.06 -5.05
CA THR A 49 13.62 9.20 -4.17
C THR A 49 13.94 8.87 -2.72
N LYS A 50 14.98 9.52 -2.18
CA LYS A 50 15.29 9.44 -0.74
C LYS A 50 14.32 10.31 0.05
N ARG A 51 13.55 9.68 0.94
CA ARG A 51 12.58 10.33 1.84
C ARG A 51 12.85 9.90 3.27
N SER A 52 12.67 10.82 4.22
CA SER A 52 12.76 10.46 5.64
C SER A 52 11.46 9.81 6.13
N LYS A 53 11.57 8.90 7.10
CA LYS A 53 10.39 8.29 7.75
C LYS A 53 9.46 9.36 8.34
N GLU A 54 10.02 10.45 8.86
CA GLU A 54 9.24 11.53 9.47
C GLU A 54 8.45 12.33 8.43
N GLN A 55 9.05 12.62 7.28
CA GLN A 55 8.33 13.23 6.16
C GLN A 55 7.16 12.35 5.69
N LEU A 56 7.37 11.03 5.63
CA LEU A 56 6.34 10.06 5.25
C LEU A 56 5.21 9.99 6.29
N ARG A 57 5.52 9.98 7.59
CA ARG A 57 4.53 10.03 8.67
C ARG A 57 3.65 11.28 8.57
N LYS A 58 4.29 12.44 8.42
CA LYS A 58 3.57 13.71 8.24
C LYS A 58 2.68 13.67 7.01
N ARG A 59 3.21 13.17 5.88
CA ARG A 59 2.44 13.07 4.64
C ARG A 59 1.25 12.12 4.76
N TRP A 60 1.40 10.99 5.44
CA TRP A 60 0.30 10.07 5.72
C TRP A 60 -0.81 10.74 6.53
N SER A 61 -0.44 11.48 7.59
CA SER A 61 -1.38 12.26 8.39
C SER A 61 -2.10 13.34 7.58
N ASP A 62 -1.38 14.04 6.70
CA ASP A 62 -1.96 15.07 5.82
C ASP A 62 -2.96 14.46 4.83
N ILE A 63 -2.63 13.32 4.18
CA ILE A 63 -3.53 12.63 3.25
C ILE A 63 -4.84 12.23 3.95
N LYS A 64 -4.75 11.76 5.20
CA LYS A 64 -5.91 11.30 5.96
C LYS A 64 -6.81 12.44 6.45
N SER A 65 -6.25 13.63 6.69
CA SER A 65 -6.96 14.76 7.32
C SER A 65 -7.34 15.88 6.36
N ARG A 66 -6.49 16.20 5.37
CA ARG A 66 -6.64 17.40 4.53
C ARG A 66 -7.24 17.12 3.16
N GLU A 67 -7.02 15.93 2.61
CA GLU A 67 -7.36 15.62 1.21
C GLU A 67 -8.19 14.32 1.09
N PRO A 68 -9.41 14.29 1.64
CA PRO A 68 -10.26 13.08 1.64
C PRO A 68 -10.55 12.58 0.22
N GLU A 69 -10.65 13.48 -0.77
CA GLU A 69 -10.84 13.10 -2.17
C GLU A 69 -9.65 12.37 -2.77
N GLN A 70 -8.41 12.84 -2.54
CA GLN A 70 -7.21 12.17 -3.04
C GLN A 70 -7.06 10.79 -2.39
N TYR A 71 -7.28 10.71 -1.07
CA TYR A 71 -7.32 9.45 -0.35
C TYR A 71 -8.35 8.48 -0.96
N TRP A 72 -9.55 8.98 -1.27
CA TRP A 72 -10.61 8.16 -1.87
C TRP A 72 -10.26 7.69 -3.28
N ARG A 73 -9.66 8.55 -4.12
CA ARG A 73 -9.16 8.17 -5.45
C ARG A 73 -8.11 7.07 -5.36
N ILE A 74 -7.12 7.20 -4.50
CA ILE A 74 -6.07 6.19 -4.29
C ILE A 74 -6.68 4.88 -3.79
N LYS A 75 -7.57 4.94 -2.80
CA LYS A 75 -8.27 3.76 -2.27
C LYS A 75 -9.08 3.06 -3.36
N LYS A 76 -9.74 3.80 -4.24
CA LYS A 76 -10.49 3.26 -5.39
C LYS A 76 -9.57 2.56 -6.39
N LEU A 77 -8.41 3.17 -6.72
CA LEU A 77 -7.39 2.55 -7.58
C LEU A 77 -6.87 1.24 -6.98
N LEU A 78 -6.51 1.25 -5.69
CA LEU A 78 -6.02 0.06 -4.98
C LEU A 78 -7.08 -1.04 -4.88
N LYS A 79 -8.36 -0.69 -4.74
CA LYS A 79 -9.47 -1.67 -4.77
C LYS A 79 -9.59 -2.30 -6.15
N ARG A 80 -9.51 -1.49 -7.21
CA ARG A 80 -9.60 -1.96 -8.60
C ARG A 80 -8.44 -2.89 -8.96
N SER A 81 -7.21 -2.54 -8.60
CA SER A 81 -6.04 -3.39 -8.84
C SER A 81 -6.12 -4.71 -8.08
N THR A 82 -6.61 -4.68 -6.83
CA THR A 82 -6.85 -5.90 -6.05
C THR A 82 -7.81 -6.84 -6.80
N CYS A 83 -8.97 -6.34 -7.26
CA CYS A 83 -9.92 -7.14 -8.04
C CYS A 83 -9.33 -7.72 -9.34
N CYS A 84 -8.56 -6.93 -10.09
CA CYS A 84 -7.94 -7.41 -11.33
C CYS A 84 -6.95 -8.56 -11.07
N VAL A 85 -6.15 -8.48 -10.00
CA VAL A 85 -5.18 -9.54 -9.64
C VAL A 85 -5.92 -10.83 -9.24
N PHE A 86 -7.02 -10.73 -8.48
CA PHE A 86 -7.84 -11.90 -8.14
C PHE A 86 -8.51 -12.52 -9.37
N LEU A 87 -9.04 -11.70 -10.28
CA LEU A 87 -9.65 -12.15 -11.53
C LEU A 87 -8.64 -12.85 -12.43
N LEU A 88 -7.44 -12.26 -12.61
CA LEU A 88 -6.37 -12.88 -13.37
C LEU A 88 -5.94 -14.22 -12.78
N ARG A 89 -5.77 -14.30 -11.45
CA ARG A 89 -5.41 -15.56 -10.77
C ARG A 89 -6.50 -16.63 -10.90
N TYR A 90 -7.77 -16.22 -10.88
CA TYR A 90 -8.90 -17.13 -11.09
C TYR A 90 -8.93 -17.65 -12.53
N LEU A 91 -8.76 -16.77 -13.52
CA LEU A 91 -8.74 -17.15 -14.94
C LEU A 91 -7.56 -18.06 -15.28
N THR A 92 -6.36 -17.78 -14.76
CA THR A 92 -5.21 -18.67 -14.97
C THR A 92 -5.43 -20.04 -14.33
N CYS A 93 -6.03 -20.09 -13.13
CA CYS A 93 -6.38 -21.36 -12.48
C CYS A 93 -7.41 -22.16 -13.29
N MET A 94 -8.44 -21.51 -13.83
CA MET A 94 -9.44 -22.15 -14.69
C MET A 94 -8.84 -22.66 -16.00
N LEU A 95 -7.96 -21.89 -16.65
CA LEU A 95 -7.26 -22.34 -17.85
C LEU A 95 -6.39 -23.56 -17.57
N ILE A 96 -5.61 -23.57 -16.49
CA ILE A 96 -4.79 -24.73 -16.09
C ILE A 96 -5.68 -25.96 -15.88
N HIS A 97 -6.83 -25.80 -15.21
CA HIS A 97 -7.76 -26.90 -14.99
C HIS A 97 -8.39 -27.45 -16.28
N ILE A 98 -8.64 -26.61 -17.30
CA ILE A 98 -9.15 -27.05 -18.60
C ILE A 98 -8.07 -27.78 -19.42
N PHE A 99 -6.81 -27.39 -19.31
CA PHE A 99 -5.71 -28.04 -20.05
C PHE A 99 -5.19 -29.33 -19.39
N PHE A 100 -5.47 -29.55 -18.10
CA PHE A 100 -5.02 -30.73 -17.33
C PHE A 100 -6.15 -31.67 -16.91
N VAL A 101 -7.38 -31.44 -17.40
CA VAL A 101 -8.52 -32.39 -17.39
C VAL A 101 -8.72 -32.90 -18.80
#